data_AF-A0A1F7R032-F1
#
_entry.id   AF-A0A1F7R032-F1
#
_cell.length_a   1.000
_cell.length_b   1.000
_cell.length_c   1.000
_cell.angle_alpha   90.00
_cell.angle_beta   90.00
_cell.angle_gamma   90.00
#
_symmetry.space_group_name_H-M   'P 1'
#
loop_
_entity.id
_entity.type
_entity.pdbx_description
1 polymer ?
#
loop_
_entity_poly.entity_id
_entity_poly.type
_entity_poly.pdbx_seq_one_letter_code
_entity_poly.pdbx_strand_id
1 'polypeptide(L)' 'MMPEMNGDEMLEKMRATDWGKNIKVVILTNVGEQEAPEALKQMDVSAYAVKSDMTPIQITELAKQVLAPAQQTAQPPA' A
#
# COMPACT_ATOMS: atom_id res chain seq x y z
N MET A 1 4.29 4.85 -13.83
CA MET A 1 3.26 4.46 -14.80
C MET A 1 3.67 3.13 -15.42
N MET A 2 2.69 2.27 -15.70
CA MET A 2 2.88 0.95 -16.29
C MET A 2 2.44 1.01 -17.77
N PRO A 3 3.01 0.18 -18.66
CA PRO A 3 2.90 0.36 -20.12
C PRO A 3 1.50 0.13 -20.69
N GLU A 4 0.66 -0.70 -20.06
CA GLU A 4 -0.67 -1.07 -20.59
C GLU A 4 -1.84 -0.65 -19.71
N MET A 5 -1.61 -0.43 -18.41
CA MET A 5 -2.65 -0.15 -17.42
C MET A 5 -2.05 0.63 -16.26
N ASN A 6 -2.75 1.61 -15.70
CA ASN A 6 -2.26 2.32 -14.52
C ASN A 6 -2.38 1.51 -13.22
N GLY A 7 -1.66 1.92 -12.18
CA GLY A 7 -1.63 1.19 -10.91
C GLY A 7 -2.95 1.24 -10.13
N ASP A 8 -3.69 2.34 -10.25
CA ASP A 8 -5.04 2.53 -9.73
C ASP A 8 -6.07 1.66 -10.47
N GLU A 9 -6.04 1.65 -11.80
CA GLU A 9 -6.90 0.75 -12.60
C GLU A 9 -6.65 -0.73 -12.29
N MET A 10 -5.38 -1.09 -12.10
CA MET A 10 -4.98 -2.44 -11.68
C MET A 10 -5.55 -2.78 -10.31
N LEU A 11 -5.43 -1.86 -9.34
CA LEU A 11 -5.91 -2.05 -7.98
C LEU A 11 -7.44 -2.19 -7.95
N GLU A 12 -8.17 -1.37 -8.70
CA GLU A 12 -9.62 -1.46 -8.82
C GLU A 12 -10.05 -2.84 -9.35
N LYS A 13 -9.44 -3.29 -10.46
CA LYS A 13 -9.71 -4.62 -11.02
C LYS A 13 -9.33 -5.75 -10.05
N MET A 14 -8.24 -5.60 -9.30
CA MET A 14 -7.83 -6.58 -8.30
C MET A 14 -8.84 -6.68 -7.16
N ARG A 15 -9.32 -5.53 -6.64
CA ARG A 15 -10.33 -5.47 -5.56
C ARG A 15 -11.68 -6.06 -5.98
N ALA A 16 -12.01 -6.08 -7.27
CA ALA A 16 -13.19 -6.74 -7.79
C ALA A 16 -13.14 -8.29 -7.71
N THR A 17 -11.97 -8.89 -7.51
CA THR A 17 -11.79 -10.35 -7.43
C THR A 17 -11.88 -10.87 -6.00
N ASP A 18 -12.40 -12.09 -5.78
CA ASP A 18 -12.52 -12.68 -4.44
C ASP A 18 -11.18 -12.81 -3.69
N TRP A 19 -10.10 -13.09 -4.41
CA TRP A 19 -8.77 -13.21 -3.82
C TRP A 19 -8.15 -11.84 -3.50
N GLY A 20 -8.44 -10.81 -4.30
CA GLY A 20 -7.83 -9.48 -4.19
C GLY A 20 -8.47 -8.54 -3.17
N LYS A 21 -9.70 -8.83 -2.72
CA LYS A 21 -10.46 -7.99 -1.76
C LYS A 21 -9.69 -7.64 -0.49
N ASN A 22 -9.00 -8.62 0.10
CA ASN A 22 -8.37 -8.49 1.42
C ASN A 22 -6.83 -8.53 1.40
N ILE A 23 -6.23 -8.46 0.21
CA ILE A 23 -4.77 -8.48 0.11
C ILE A 23 -4.20 -7.15 0.57
N LYS A 24 -3.10 -7.23 1.31
CA LYS A 24 -2.31 -6.07 1.72
C LYS A 24 -1.60 -5.49 0.50
N VAL A 25 -1.79 -4.20 0.26
CA VAL A 25 -1.25 -3.51 -0.93
C VAL A 25 -0.35 -2.37 -0.48
N VAL A 26 0.85 -2.31 -1.05
CA VAL A 26 1.79 -1.19 -0.87
C VAL A 26 1.96 -0.51 -2.21
N ILE A 27 1.66 0.79 -2.28
CA ILE A 27 1.84 1.59 -3.48
C ILE A 27 3.23 2.22 -3.47
N LEU A 28 3.97 2.04 -4.56
CA LEU A 28 5.27 2.70 -4.77
C LEU A 28 5.17 3.64 -5.97
N THR A 29 5.25 4.95 -5.74
CA THR A 29 4.93 5.98 -6.74
C THR A 29 5.84 7.20 -6.64
N ASN A 30 5.90 8.00 -7.70
CA ASN A 30 6.72 9.21 -7.72
C ASN A 30 5.97 10.47 -7.23
N VAL A 31 4.65 10.38 -7.10
CA VAL A 31 3.80 11.51 -6.66
C VAL A 31 3.58 11.44 -5.15
N GLY A 32 3.51 12.59 -4.49
CA GLY A 32 3.22 12.65 -3.06
C GLY A 32 1.82 12.11 -2.74
N GLU A 33 1.59 11.65 -1.50
CA GLU A 33 0.28 11.14 -1.09
C GLU A 33 -0.85 12.18 -1.21
N GLN A 34 -0.51 13.46 -1.05
CA GLN A 34 -1.47 14.55 -1.21
C GLN A 34 -1.97 14.68 -2.66
N GLU A 35 -1.10 14.38 -3.63
CA GLU A 35 -1.39 14.41 -5.07
C GLU A 35 -2.01 13.09 -5.57
N ALA A 36 -2.07 12.07 -4.72
CA ALA A 36 -2.69 10.80 -5.08
C ALA A 36 -4.20 10.99 -5.34
N PRO A 37 -4.76 10.38 -6.39
CA PRO A 37 -6.20 10.35 -6.65
C PRO A 37 -6.99 9.94 -5.41
N GLU A 38 -8.13 10.60 -5.15
CA GLU A 38 -9.02 10.25 -4.03
C GLU A 38 -9.47 8.78 -4.09
N ALA A 39 -9.65 8.25 -5.31
CA ALA A 39 -9.98 6.85 -5.52
C ALA A 39 -8.97 5.91 -4.86
N LEU A 40 -7.66 6.18 -4.95
CA LEU A 40 -6.62 5.36 -4.31
C LEU A 40 -6.70 5.41 -2.78
N LYS A 41 -7.07 6.56 -2.22
CA LYS A 41 -7.24 6.74 -0.77
C LYS A 41 -8.41 5.92 -0.23
N GLN A 42 -9.38 5.57 -1.09
CA GLN A 42 -10.55 4.76 -0.74
C GLN A 42 -10.35 3.25 -0.96
N MET A 43 -9.26 2.81 -1.58
CA MET A 43 -9.02 1.40 -1.97
C MET A 43 -8.35 0.52 -0.88
N ASP A 44 -8.36 0.96 0.38
CA ASP A 44 -7.81 0.25 1.54
C ASP A 44 -6.35 -0.19 1.34
N VAL A 45 -5.47 0.76 1.00
CA VAL A 45 -4.04 0.47 0.80
C VAL A 45 -3.32 0.39 2.14
N SER A 46 -2.45 -0.59 2.31
CA SER A 46 -1.74 -0.84 3.56
C SER A 46 -0.59 0.14 3.79
N ALA A 47 0.02 0.65 2.71
CA ALA A 47 1.03 1.69 2.78
C ALA A 47 1.19 2.43 1.44
N TYR A 48 1.66 3.67 1.54
CA TYR A 48 2.01 4.52 0.39
C TYR A 48 3.47 4.95 0.52
N ALA A 49 4.27 4.69 -0.52
CA ALA A 49 5.70 4.93 -0.56
C ALA A 49 6.05 5.83 -1.75
N VAL A 50 6.69 6.97 -1.47
CA VAL A 50 7.22 7.86 -2.51
C VAL A 50 8.62 7.39 -2.91
N LYS A 51 8.81 7.07 -4.19
CA LYS A 51 10.03 6.47 -4.75
C LYS A 51 11.29 7.28 -4.49
N SER A 52 11.16 8.60 -4.50
CA SER A 52 12.28 9.52 -4.29
C SER A 52 12.69 9.63 -2.82
N ASP A 53 11.80 9.28 -1.90
CA ASP A 53 11.99 9.42 -0.45
C ASP A 53 12.41 8.10 0.24
N MET A 54 12.44 6.98 -0.50
CA MET A 54 12.72 5.66 0.06
C MET A 54 13.89 4.97 -0.61
N THR A 55 14.75 4.37 0.21
CA THR A 55 15.80 3.45 -0.22
C THR A 55 15.26 2.03 -0.41
N PRO A 56 15.91 1.17 -1.22
CA PRO A 56 15.50 -0.23 -1.38
C PRO A 56 15.43 -1.02 -0.07
N ILE A 57 16.31 -0.70 0.89
CA ILE A 57 16.30 -1.31 2.23
C ILE A 57 15.02 -0.91 2.97
N GLN A 58 14.64 0.37 2.96
CA GLN A 58 13.42 0.84 3.61
C GLN A 58 12.15 0.24 2.99
N ILE A 59 12.13 -0.01 1.67
CA ILE A 59 11.01 -0.72 1.01
C ILE A 59 10.91 -2.15 1.53
N THR A 60 12.05 -2.83 1.71
CA THR A 60 12.08 -4.19 2.24
C THR A 60 11.56 -4.23 3.68
N GLU A 61 11.95 -3.26 4.51
CA GLU A 61 11.48 -3.14 5.88
C GLU A 61 9.98 -2.80 5.94
N LEU A 62 9.49 -1.91 5.06
CA LEU A 62 8.07 -1.61 4.95
C LEU A 62 7.26 -2.86 4.57
N ALA A 63 7.74 -3.65 3.61
CA ALA A 63 7.08 -4.90 3.22
C ALA A 63 7.02 -5.88 4.41
N LYS A 64 8.09 -6.01 5.20
CA LYS A 64 8.08 -6.84 6.42
C LYS A 64 7.08 -6.35 7.44
N GLN A 65 6.99 -5.04 7.69
CA GLN A 65 6.04 -4.45 8.62
C GLN A 65 4.59 -4.68 8.19
N VAL A 66 4.31 -4.48 6.90
CA VAL A 66 2.99 -4.74 6.33
C VAL A 66 2.63 -6.22 6.44
N LEU A 67 3.57 -7.13 6.20
CA LEU A 67 3.34 -8.57 6.28
C LEU A 67 3.32 -9.12 7.71
N ALA A 68 3.90 -8.43 8.68
CA ALA A 68 3.93 -8.87 10.06
C ALA A 68 2.49 -9.13 10.56
N PRO A 69 2.28 -10.21 11.34
CA PRO A 69 1.01 -10.39 12.03
C PRO A 69 0.81 -9.17 12.93
N ALA A 70 -0.42 -8.65 12.98
CA ALA A 70 -0.75 -7.50 13.83
C ALA A 70 -0.28 -7.82 15.25
N GLN A 71 0.85 -7.25 15.66
CA GLN A 71 1.23 -7.24 17.05
C GLN A 71 0.14 -6.45 17.74
N GLN A 72 -0.67 -7.16 18.53
CA GLN A 72 -1.58 -6.56 19.49
C GLN A 72 -0.84 -5.42 20.16
N THR A 73 -1.40 -4.23 20.06
CA THR A 73 -1.15 -3.14 20.98
C THR A 73 -1.57 -3.63 22.36
N ALA A 74 -0.69 -4.37 23.03
CA ALA A 74 -0.79 -4.65 24.45
C ALA A 74 -0.70 -3.30 25.15
N GLN A 75 -1.87 -2.72 25.45
CA GLN A 75 -1.98 -1.64 26.41
C GLN A 75 -1.32 -2.11 27.72
N PRO A 76 -0.39 -1.34 28.31
CA PRO A 76 0.18 -1.71 29.58
C PRO A 76 -0.94 -1.72 30.64
N PRO A 77 -1.02 -2.75 31.49
CA PRO A 77 -1.98 -2.75 32.58
C PRO A 77 -1.62 -1.62 33.55
N ALA A 78 -2.64 -0.84 33.92
CA ALA A 78 -2.61 0.13 35.00
C ALA A 78 -2.50 -0.56 36.37
#